data_AF-A0A3B4AK19-F1
#
_entry.id   AF-A0A3B4AK19-F1
#
_cell.length_a   1.000
_cell.length_b   1.000
_cell.length_c   1.000
_cell.angle_alpha   90.00
_cell.angle_beta   90.00
_cell.angle_gamma   90.00
#
_symmetry.space_group_name_H-M   'P 1'
#
loop_
_entity.id
_entity.type
_entity.pdbx_description
1 polymer ?
#
loop_
_entity_poly.entity_id
_entity_poly.type
_entity_poly.pdbx_seq_one_letter_code
_entity_poly.pdbx_strand_id
1 'polypeptide(L)' 'MAKHKQTYHKRKTLLTCTFFSEPQVKATKTNPKKRRFRPGTKALMEIRKQQKSSELLIKKRPFSRLVRQDGLKHHCIG' A
#
# COMPACT_ATOMS: atom_id res chain seq x y z
N MET A 1 36.77 -9.64 66.69
CA MET A 1 35.60 -10.38 66.16
C MET A 1 35.13 -9.73 64.86
N ALA A 2 35.90 -9.89 63.76
CA ALA A 2 35.58 -9.31 62.46
C ALA A 2 34.88 -10.38 61.61
N LYS A 3 33.54 -10.35 61.57
CA LYS A 3 32.78 -11.24 60.69
C LYS A 3 32.89 -10.66 59.27
N HIS A 4 33.73 -11.32 58.48
CA HIS A 4 33.96 -11.10 57.07
C HIS A 4 32.64 -10.83 56.32
N LYS A 5 32.52 -9.64 55.71
CA LYS A 5 31.40 -9.30 54.84
C LYS A 5 31.47 -10.22 53.62
N GLN A 6 30.56 -11.18 53.56
CA GLN A 6 30.35 -12.01 52.38
C GLN A 6 29.94 -11.07 51.24
N THR A 7 30.90 -10.73 50.39
CA THR A 7 30.66 -9.98 49.16
C THR A 7 29.81 -10.87 48.25
N TYR A 8 28.62 -10.39 47.95
CA TYR A 8 27.69 -11.07 47.06
C TYR A 8 28.27 -11.07 45.64
N HIS A 9 28.99 -12.13 45.28
CA HIS A 9 29.43 -12.34 43.91
C HIS A 9 28.26 -12.90 43.08
N LYS A 10 27.51 -11.96 42.50
CA LYS A 10 26.46 -12.24 41.51
C LYS A 10 27.13 -12.84 40.27
N ARG A 11 27.11 -14.18 40.18
CA ARG A 11 27.61 -14.91 39.01
C ARG A 11 26.91 -14.39 37.77
N LYS A 12 27.69 -13.81 36.86
CA LYS A 12 27.29 -13.40 35.53
C LYS A 12 27.05 -14.68 34.72
N THR A 13 25.82 -15.20 34.75
CA THR A 13 25.43 -16.30 33.86
C THR A 13 25.25 -15.73 32.47
N LEU A 14 26.30 -15.84 31.66
CA LEU A 14 26.20 -15.70 30.21
C LEU A 14 25.39 -16.89 29.70
N LEU A 15 24.08 -16.73 29.58
CA LEU A 15 23.21 -17.74 28.99
C LEU A 15 22.37 -17.09 27.88
N THR A 16 22.91 -17.27 26.68
CA THR A 16 22.20 -17.44 25.41
C THR A 16 21.39 -16.24 24.91
N CYS A 17 21.80 -15.75 23.74
CA CYS A 17 21.00 -14.92 22.86
C CYS A 17 19.74 -15.69 22.43
N THR A 18 18.75 -15.81 23.30
CA THR A 18 17.39 -16.09 22.87
C THR A 18 16.79 -14.76 22.50
N PHE A 19 16.58 -14.63 21.20
CA PHE A 19 15.85 -13.61 20.48
C PHE A 19 14.58 -13.18 21.25
N PHE A 20 14.71 -12.26 22.19
CA PHE A 20 13.57 -11.60 22.84
C PHE A 20 12.99 -10.61 21.83
N SER A 21 12.23 -11.14 20.89
CA SER A 21 11.37 -10.34 20.03
C SER A 21 10.29 -9.75 20.90
N GLU A 22 10.50 -8.48 21.23
CA GLU A 22 9.52 -7.57 21.78
C GLU A 22 8.18 -7.75 21.03
N PRO A 23 7.07 -8.06 21.72
CA PRO A 23 5.78 -8.17 21.05
C PRO A 23 5.43 -6.77 20.54
N GLN A 24 5.59 -6.58 19.24
CA GLN A 24 5.17 -5.39 18.51
C GLN A 24 3.63 -5.31 18.61
N VAL A 25 3.12 -4.71 19.67
CA VAL A 25 1.69 -4.46 19.85
C VAL A 25 1.28 -3.39 18.83
N LYS A 26 1.03 -3.83 17.59
CA LYS A 26 0.55 -2.97 16.51
C LYS A 26 -0.84 -2.49 16.92
N ALA A 27 -0.93 -1.22 17.34
CA ALA A 27 -2.21 -0.57 17.59
C ALA A 27 -3.10 -0.77 16.35
N THR A 28 -4.16 -1.56 16.50
CA THR A 28 -5.13 -1.79 15.43
C THR A 28 -5.85 -0.47 15.17
N LYS A 29 -5.40 0.27 14.15
CA LYS A 29 -6.13 1.44 13.66
C LYS A 29 -7.52 0.95 13.26
N THR A 30 -8.52 1.34 14.04
CA THR A 30 -9.92 1.08 13.71
C THR A 30 -10.18 1.74 12.35
N ASN A 31 -10.35 0.92 11.32
CA ASN A 31 -10.53 1.41 9.96
C ASN A 31 -11.84 2.21 9.95
N PRO A 32 -11.82 3.54 9.76
CA PRO A 32 -13.03 4.33 9.82
C PRO A 32 -14.02 3.78 8.78
N LYS A 33 -15.26 3.55 9.20
CA LYS A 33 -16.31 3.06 8.30
C LYS A 33 -16.33 3.94 7.06
N LYS A 34 -16.12 3.34 5.87
CA LYS A 34 -16.12 4.07 4.60
C LYS A 34 -17.49 4.71 4.41
N ARG A 35 -17.56 6.04 4.51
CA ARG A 35 -18.78 6.79 4.28
C ARG A 35 -19.22 6.60 2.83
N ARG A 36 -20.48 6.19 2.64
CA ARG A 36 -21.09 6.09 1.31
C ARG A 36 -21.48 7.48 0.84
N PHE A 37 -21.20 7.77 -0.43
CA PHE A 37 -21.65 9.01 -1.07
C PHE A 37 -23.11 8.89 -1.47
N ARG A 38 -23.81 10.03 -1.54
CA ARG A 38 -25.16 10.08 -2.12
C ARG A 38 -25.07 9.71 -3.60
N PRO A 39 -26.13 9.11 -4.19
CA PRO A 39 -26.18 8.88 -5.63
C PRO A 39 -25.93 10.19 -6.38
N GLY A 40 -25.23 10.12 -7.51
CA GLY A 40 -24.86 11.28 -8.32
C GLY A 40 -23.61 12.05 -7.84
N THR A 41 -23.27 12.04 -6.54
CA THR A 41 -22.10 12.79 -6.04
C THR A 41 -20.79 12.30 -6.66
N LYS A 42 -20.58 10.98 -6.72
CA LYS A 42 -19.38 10.42 -7.37
C LYS A 42 -19.33 10.70 -8.87
N ALA A 43 -20.48 10.63 -9.56
CA ALA A 43 -20.56 10.90 -10.99
C ALA A 43 -20.15 12.35 -11.31
N LEU A 44 -20.64 13.33 -10.54
CA LEU A 44 -20.25 14.73 -10.70
C LEU A 44 -18.75 14.95 -10.45
N MET A 45 -18.15 14.24 -9.50
CA MET A 45 -16.71 14.29 -9.27
C MET A 45 -15.91 13.72 -10.45
N GLU A 46 -16.34 12.60 -11.02
CA GLU A 46 -15.71 11.99 -12.19
C GLU A 46 -15.83 12.89 -13.44
N ILE A 47 -16.99 13.49 -13.69
CA ILE A 47 -17.20 14.44 -14.80
C ILE A 47 -16.24 15.62 -14.68
N ARG A 48 -16.17 16.25 -13.49
CA ARG A 48 -15.24 17.36 -13.24
C ARG A 48 -13.77 16.95 -13.43
N LYS A 49 -13.40 15.73 -13.02
CA LYS A 49 -12.05 15.20 -13.22
C LYS A 49 -11.75 15.00 -14.70
N GLN A 50 -12.61 14.28 -15.43
CA GLN A 50 -12.43 13.97 -16.85
C GLN A 50 -12.40 15.22 -17.73
N GLN A 51 -13.15 16.27 -17.38
CA GLN A 51 -13.13 17.54 -18.12
C GLN A 51 -11.88 18.37 -17.81
N LYS A 52 -11.33 18.28 -16.60
CA LYS A 52 -10.13 19.01 -16.18
C LYS A 52 -8.84 18.35 -16.67
N SER A 53 -8.81 17.03 -16.70
CA SER A 53 -7.67 16.23 -17.17
C SER A 53 -8.10 15.36 -18.34
N SER A 54 -7.53 15.59 -19.52
CA SER A 54 -7.79 14.80 -20.74
C SER A 54 -7.01 13.46 -20.73
N GLU A 55 -7.17 12.67 -19.68
CA GLU A 55 -6.64 11.30 -19.62
C GLU A 55 -7.45 10.37 -20.52
N LEU A 56 -6.78 9.40 -21.18
CA LEU A 56 -7.52 8.43 -22.00
C LEU A 56 -8.49 7.62 -21.12
N LEU A 57 -9.77 7.65 -21.48
CA LEU A 57 -10.82 6.84 -20.86
C LEU A 57 -10.60 5.33 -21.08
N ILE A 58 -9.87 4.98 -22.13
CA ILE A 58 -9.55 3.60 -22.53
C ILE A 58 -8.05 3.37 -22.38
N LYS A 59 -7.64 2.14 -22.02
CA LYS A 59 -6.21 1.79 -21.95
C LYS A 59 -5.52 2.02 -23.30
N LYS A 60 -4.28 2.53 -23.27
CA LYS A 60 -3.51 2.85 -24.49
C LYS A 60 -3.27 1.63 -25.41
N ARG A 61 -2.99 0.45 -24.85
CA ARG A 61 -2.67 -0.78 -25.64
C ARG A 61 -3.82 -1.26 -26.54
N PRO A 62 -5.07 -1.45 -26.07
CA PRO A 62 -6.18 -1.81 -26.95
C PRO A 62 -6.45 -0.72 -28.00
N PHE A 63 -6.39 0.56 -27.64
CA PHE A 63 -6.58 1.66 -28.58
C PHE A 63 -5.51 1.64 -29.69
N SER A 64 -4.24 1.47 -29.33
CA SER A 64 -3.14 1.36 -30.30
C SER A 64 -3.27 0.16 -31.23
N ARG A 65 -3.84 -0.97 -30.76
CA ARG A 65 -4.10 -2.14 -31.62
C ARG A 65 -5.20 -1.85 -32.64
N LEU A 66 -6.29 -1.19 -32.23
CA LEU A 66 -7.39 -0.82 -33.13
C LEU A 66 -6.90 0.11 -34.24
N VAL A 67 -6.18 1.19 -33.89
CA VAL A 67 -5.65 2.14 -34.88
C VAL A 67 -4.75 1.45 -35.92
N ARG A 68 -3.91 0.50 -35.49
CA ARG A 68 -3.07 -0.28 -36.41
C ARG A 68 -3.89 -1.24 -37.27
N GLN A 69 -4.89 -1.90 -36.70
CA GLN A 69 -5.75 -2.83 -37.43
C GLN A 69 -6.57 -2.11 -38.52
N ASP A 70 -7.18 -0.98 -38.20
CA ASP A 70 -7.99 -0.22 -39.15
C ASP A 70 -7.10 0.52 -40.16
N GLY A 71 -5.99 1.11 -39.71
CA GLY A 71 -5.02 1.78 -40.59
C GLY A 71 -4.40 0.86 -41.64
N LEU A 72 -4.14 -0.41 -41.29
CA LEU A 72 -3.62 -1.40 -42.24
C LEU A 72 -4.65 -1.83 -43.29
N LYS A 73 -5.95 -1.81 -42.97
CA LYS A 73 -7.01 -2.20 -43.92
C LYS A 73 -7.22 -1.16 -45.03
N HIS A 74 -7.08 0.13 -44.71
CA HIS A 74 -7.27 1.22 -45.67
C HIS A 74 -6.06 1.44 -46.59
N HIS A 75 -4.91 0.84 -46.30
CA HIS A 75 -3.70 0.96 -47.12
C HIS A 75 -3.66 -0.06 -48.29
N CYS A 76 -4.58 -1.03 -48.32
CA CYS A 76 -4.64 -2.07 -49.35
C CYS A 76 -5.70 -1.81 -50.43
N ILE A 77 -6.33 -0.63 -50.43
CA ILE A 77 -7.32 -0.20 -51.42
C ILE A 77 -6.69 0.96 -52.19
N GLY A 78 -5.69 0.64 -53.00
CA GLY A 78 -4.93 1.58 -53.83
C GLY A 78 -4.30 0.81 -54.97
#